data_AF-A0A9D9EMP0-F1
#
_entry.id   AF-A0A9D9EMP0-F1
#
_cell.length_a   1.000
_cell.length_b   1.000
_cell.length_c   1.000
_cell.angle_alpha   90.00
_cell.angle_beta   90.00
_cell.angle_gamma   90.00
#
_symmetry.space_group_name_H-M   'P 1'
#
loop_
_entity.id
_entity.type
_entity.pdbx_description
1 polymer ?
#
loop_
_entity_poly.entity_id
_entity_poly.type
_entity_poly.pdbx_seq_one_letter_code
_entity_poly.pdbx_strand_id
1 'polypeptide(L)'
;MVCVFCGEGNLVSRRFSLGRQKSRRYVLCLSCGGISCAVEDLPGRDRERERYLLHNNRPEDSGYREMLGAFAERVRAVCRHCGILDWPAAAGGVSASGFPVLDFGCGPVPVLAALLREQGWAASGLDPLFFPD
;
A
#
# COMPACT_ATOMS: atom_id res chain seq x y z
N MET A 1 10.26 24.61 0.95
CA MET A 1 9.74 23.28 0.54
C MET A 1 10.90 22.30 0.63
N VAL A 2 10.68 21.13 1.20
CA VAL A 2 11.70 20.07 1.33
C VAL A 2 11.21 18.82 0.61
N CYS A 3 12.14 17.97 0.17
CA CYS A 3 11.81 16.68 -0.42
C CYS A 3 11.09 15.79 0.61
N VAL A 4 9.91 15.25 0.27
CA VAL A 4 9.16 14.33 1.15
C VAL A 4 9.86 12.99 1.39
N PHE A 5 10.89 12.67 0.59
CA PHE A 5 11.63 11.41 0.70
C PHE A 5 12.95 11.55 1.47
N CYS A 6 13.73 12.60 1.21
CA CYS A 6 15.07 12.77 1.81
C CYS A 6 15.26 14.06 2.61
N GLY A 7 14.26 14.93 2.69
CA GLY A 7 14.34 16.20 3.44
C GLY A 7 15.17 17.31 2.78
N GLU A 8 15.86 17.03 1.67
CA GLU A 8 16.71 18.01 0.99
C GLU A 8 15.93 19.12 0.26
N GLY A 9 16.56 20.28 0.13
CA GLY A 9 15.98 21.49 -0.50
C GLY A 9 16.29 21.67 -1.99
N ASN A 10 17.07 20.78 -2.61
CA ASN A 10 17.46 20.89 -4.02
C ASN A 10 16.32 20.39 -4.93
N LEU A 11 15.33 21.26 -5.15
CA LEU A 11 14.07 20.91 -5.80
C LEU A 11 13.86 21.73 -7.08
N VAL A 12 13.43 21.05 -8.13
CA VAL A 12 12.88 21.68 -9.34
C VAL A 12 11.43 21.27 -9.50
N SER A 13 10.57 22.18 -9.94
CA SER A 13 9.15 21.88 -10.12
C SER A 13 8.68 22.27 -11.51
N ARG A 14 7.73 21.50 -12.03
CA ARG A 14 7.08 21.77 -13.31
C ARG A 14 5.59 21.46 -13.23
N ARG A 15 4.79 22.29 -13.87
CA ARG A 15 3.35 22.09 -14.00
C ARG A 15 3.06 21.30 -15.27
N PHE A 16 2.25 20.26 -15.14
CA PHE A 16 1.83 19.40 -16.24
C PHE A 16 0.31 19.44 -16.36
N SER A 17 -0.17 19.49 -17.60
CA SER A 17 -1.59 19.44 -17.93
C SER A 17 -1.82 18.26 -18.88
N LEU A 18 -2.69 17.33 -18.49
CA LEU A 18 -2.98 16.11 -19.25
C LEU A 18 -4.41 16.17 -19.80
N GLY A 19 -4.58 16.68 -21.03
CA GLY A 19 -5.89 16.79 -21.68
C GLY A 19 -6.90 17.57 -20.83
N ARG A 20 -8.07 16.96 -20.55
CA ARG A 20 -9.13 17.56 -19.71
C ARG A 20 -8.88 17.40 -18.20
N GLN A 21 -7.78 16.79 -17.77
CA GLN A 21 -7.47 16.60 -16.35
C GLN A 21 -6.99 17.90 -15.71
N LYS A 22 -7.16 18.01 -14.39
CA LYS A 22 -6.64 19.14 -13.61
C LYS A 22 -5.13 19.24 -13.78
N SER A 23 -4.66 20.46 -14.03
CA SER A 23 -3.22 20.78 -14.06
C SER A 23 -2.62 20.54 -12.68
N ARG A 24 -1.50 19.82 -12.61
CA ARG A 24 -0.80 19.50 -11.36
C ARG A 24 0.67 19.89 -11.45
N ARG A 25 1.21 20.40 -10.36
CA ARG A 25 2.64 20.66 -10.18
C ARG A 25 3.30 19.40 -9.63
N TYR A 26 4.34 18.94 -10.32
CA TYR A 26 5.23 17.89 -9.83
C TYR A 26 6.58 18.51 -9.46
N VAL A 27 7.18 17.97 -8.41
CA VAL A 27 8.45 18.40 -7.83
C VAL A 27 9.42 17.23 -7.95
N LEU A 28 10.56 17.46 -8.61
CA LEU A 28 11.69 16.55 -8.70
C LEU A 28 12.79 17.03 -7.73
N CYS A 29 13.23 16.14 -6.85
CA CYS A 29 14.41 16.36 -6.02
C CYS A 29 15.67 15.98 -6.80
N LEU A 30 16.60 16.92 -6.97
CA LEU A 30 17.87 16.68 -7.65
C LEU A 30 18.89 15.96 -6.74
N SER A 31 18.65 15.91 -5.43
CA SER A 31 19.52 15.17 -4.50
C SER A 31 19.25 13.66 -4.48
N CYS A 32 17.97 13.23 -4.50
CA CYS A 32 17.60 11.81 -4.43
C CYS A 32 16.88 11.26 -5.68
N GLY A 33 16.53 12.12 -6.63
CA GLY A 33 15.77 11.74 -7.83
C GLY A 33 14.27 11.52 -7.59
N GLY A 34 13.77 11.69 -6.36
CA GLY A 34 12.36 11.49 -6.03
C GLY A 34 11.44 12.50 -6.71
N ILE A 35 10.33 12.01 -7.27
CA ILE A 35 9.27 12.83 -7.89
C ILE A 35 8.02 12.75 -7.02
N SER A 36 7.46 13.92 -6.67
CA SER A 36 6.23 14.02 -5.89
C SER A 36 5.26 15.03 -6.52
N CYS A 37 3.97 14.87 -6.28
CA CYS A 37 3.00 15.93 -6.56
C CYS A 37 3.12 16.99 -5.46
N ALA A 38 3.03 18.28 -5.83
CA ALA A 38 2.98 19.36 -4.85
C ALA A 38 1.77 19.15 -3.93
N VAL A 39 1.95 19.40 -2.63
CA VAL A 39 0.95 19.12 -1.59
C VAL A 39 -0.34 19.90 -1.85
N GLU A 40 -0.23 21.10 -2.41
CA GLU A 40 -1.39 21.95 -2.73
C GLU A 40 -2.28 21.37 -3.84
N ASP A 41 -1.73 20.46 -4.66
CA ASP A 41 -2.44 19.80 -5.77
C ASP A 41 -2.90 18.38 -5.40
N LEU A 42 -2.68 17.93 -4.16
CA LEU A 42 -3.22 16.66 -3.65
C LEU A 42 -4.73 16.77 -3.41
N PRO A 43 -5.50 15.68 -3.62
CA PRO A 43 -6.91 15.65 -3.24
C PRO A 43 -7.06 15.78 -1.72
N GLY A 44 -8.11 16.45 -1.27
CA GLY A 44 -8.57 16.36 0.12
C GLY A 44 -9.22 15.01 0.39
N ARG A 45 -9.37 14.65 1.67
CA ARG A 45 -9.87 13.33 2.13
C ARG A 45 -11.18 12.89 1.48
N ASP A 46 -12.15 13.78 1.34
CA ASP A 46 -13.44 13.45 0.71
C ASP A 46 -13.27 13.06 -0.77
N ARG A 47 -12.43 13.79 -1.51
CA ARG A 47 -12.12 13.48 -2.92
C ARG A 47 -11.29 12.22 -3.06
N GLU A 48 -10.39 11.94 -2.11
CA GLU A 48 -9.68 10.65 -2.04
C GLU A 48 -10.69 9.50 -1.91
N ARG A 49 -11.61 9.61 -0.95
CA ARG A 49 -12.66 8.61 -0.72
C ARG A 49 -13.54 8.39 -1.94
N GLU A 50 -14.06 9.47 -2.53
CA GLU A 50 -14.87 9.41 -3.77
C GLU A 50 -14.13 8.69 -4.88
N ARG A 51 -12.83 8.98 -5.07
CA ARG A 51 -12.01 8.31 -6.08
C ARG A 51 -11.81 6.83 -5.77
N TYR A 52 -11.52 6.47 -4.52
CA TYR A 52 -11.33 5.07 -4.10
C TYR A 52 -12.58 4.22 -4.33
N LEU A 53 -13.77 4.79 -4.11
CA LEU A 53 -15.04 4.10 -4.34
C LEU A 53 -15.33 3.80 -5.83
N LEU A 54 -14.55 4.36 -6.76
CA LEU A 54 -14.63 4.00 -8.19
C LEU A 54 -13.84 2.75 -8.54
N HIS A 55 -13.05 2.19 -7.62
CA HIS A 55 -12.28 0.98 -7.87
C HIS A 55 -13.17 -0.27 -7.92
N ASN A 56 -12.90 -1.15 -8.89
CA ASN A 56 -13.58 -2.43 -9.01
C ASN A 56 -12.79 -3.53 -8.29
N ASN A 57 -12.81 -3.50 -6.96
CA ASN A 57 -12.08 -4.45 -6.11
C ASN A 57 -12.97 -5.63 -5.68
N ARG A 58 -13.47 -6.40 -6.65
CA ARG A 58 -14.36 -7.54 -6.37
C ARG A 58 -13.56 -8.73 -5.80
N PRO A 59 -13.85 -9.20 -4.58
CA PRO A 59 -13.18 -10.36 -3.99
C PRO A 59 -13.34 -11.65 -4.80
N GLU A 60 -14.37 -11.72 -5.64
CA GLU A 60 -14.71 -12.86 -6.49
C GLU A 60 -14.01 -12.81 -7.85
N ASP A 61 -13.35 -11.70 -8.21
CA ASP A 61 -12.61 -11.58 -9.46
C ASP A 61 -11.39 -12.51 -9.43
N SER A 62 -11.40 -13.55 -10.27
CA SER A 62 -10.38 -14.58 -10.28
C SER A 62 -8.99 -14.04 -10.65
N GLY A 63 -8.92 -13.09 -11.59
CA GLY A 63 -7.66 -12.48 -12.01
C GLY A 63 -7.06 -11.61 -10.91
N TYR A 64 -7.92 -10.88 -10.19
CA TYR A 64 -7.50 -10.09 -9.03
C TYR A 64 -6.99 -10.98 -7.88
N ARG A 65 -7.71 -12.07 -7.56
CA ARG A 65 -7.27 -13.06 -6.56
C ARG A 65 -5.95 -13.72 -6.95
N GLU A 66 -5.79 -14.10 -8.23
CA GLU A 66 -4.56 -14.73 -8.72
C GLU A 66 -3.36 -13.79 -8.59
N MET A 67 -3.52 -12.52 -9.00
CA MET A 67 -2.48 -11.49 -8.85
C MET A 67 -2.06 -11.31 -7.39
N LEU A 68 -3.01 -11.17 -6.47
CA LEU A 68 -2.74 -11.01 -5.04
C LEU A 68 -2.12 -12.28 -4.43
N GLY A 69 -2.59 -13.46 -4.82
CA GLY A 69 -2.02 -14.73 -4.39
C GLY A 69 -0.57 -14.90 -4.84
N ALA A 70 -0.26 -14.57 -6.10
CA ALA A 70 1.12 -14.59 -6.60
C ALA A 70 2.05 -13.62 -5.85
N PHE A 71 1.54 -12.45 -5.48
CA PHE A 71 2.27 -11.51 -4.61
C PHE A 71 2.52 -12.10 -3.21
N ALA A 72 1.48 -12.66 -2.58
CA ALA A 72 1.59 -13.26 -1.25
C ALA A 72 2.60 -14.42 -1.20
N GLU A 73 2.62 -15.30 -2.20
CA GLU A 73 3.59 -16.39 -2.29
C GLU A 73 5.03 -15.89 -2.47
N ARG A 74 5.25 -14.80 -3.22
CA ARG A 74 6.58 -14.17 -3.32
C ARG A 74 7.04 -13.60 -1.98
N VAL A 75 6.16 -12.90 -1.26
CA VAL A 75 6.46 -12.38 0.08
C VAL A 75 6.82 -13.53 1.02
N ARG A 76 6.05 -14.62 1.00
CA ARG A 76 6.32 -15.83 1.79
C ARG A 76 7.70 -16.42 1.48
N ALA A 77 8.08 -16.49 0.20
CA ALA A 77 9.40 -16.98 -0.20
C ALA A 77 10.53 -16.09 0.35
N VAL A 78 10.37 -14.77 0.30
CA VAL A 78 11.34 -13.82 0.89
C VAL A 78 11.40 -13.99 2.40
N CYS A 79 10.26 -14.06 3.09
CA CYS A 79 10.23 -14.24 4.55
C CYS A 79 10.90 -15.56 4.97
N ARG A 80 10.71 -16.65 4.21
CA ARG A 80 11.42 -17.91 4.44
C ARG A 80 12.93 -17.74 4.23
N HIS A 81 13.34 -17.14 3.12
CA HIS A 81 14.75 -16.93 2.80
C HIS A 81 15.46 -16.08 3.86
N CYS A 82 14.78 -15.08 4.41
CA CYS A 82 15.29 -14.22 5.48
C CYS A 82 15.16 -14.84 6.89
N GLY A 83 14.68 -16.09 7.03
CA GLY A 83 14.49 -16.75 8.32
C GLY A 83 13.37 -16.14 9.18
N ILE A 84 12.53 -15.27 8.62
CA ILE A 84 11.42 -14.60 9.31
C ILE A 84 10.33 -15.63 9.66
N LEU A 85 10.09 -16.62 8.80
CA LEU A 85 9.06 -17.64 9.08
C LEU A 85 9.50 -18.74 10.06
N ASP A 86 10.80 -18.80 10.38
CA ASP A 86 11.40 -19.81 11.27
C ASP A 86 11.80 -19.22 12.65
N TRP A 87 11.49 -17.95 12.92
CA TRP A 87 11.75 -17.22 14.17
C TRP A 87 10.69 -17.57 15.26
N PRO A 88 11.05 -17.76 16.55
CA PRO A 88 10.60 -18.92 17.30
C PRO A 88 9.12 -18.91 17.70
N ALA A 89 8.47 -20.07 17.54
CA ALA A 89 7.14 -20.43 18.04
C ALA A 89 7.06 -20.57 19.58
N ALA A 90 8.09 -20.16 20.32
CA ALA A 90 8.25 -20.41 21.75
C ALA A 90 7.82 -19.21 22.60
N ALA A 91 6.52 -18.89 22.57
CA ALA A 91 5.83 -18.17 23.65
C ALA A 91 4.32 -18.21 23.43
N GLY A 92 3.70 -19.38 23.68
CA GLY A 92 2.28 -19.44 24.06
C GLY A 92 1.27 -18.87 23.07
N GLY A 93 1.22 -19.44 21.86
CA GLY A 93 0.01 -19.54 21.05
C GLY A 93 -0.34 -18.37 20.14
N VAL A 94 0.00 -18.49 18.85
CA VAL A 94 -0.94 -18.47 17.71
C VAL A 94 -0.34 -19.38 16.61
N SER A 95 -1.20 -20.18 15.99
CA SER A 95 -0.93 -21.19 14.97
C SER A 95 -0.22 -20.68 13.70
N ALA A 96 0.64 -21.53 13.12
CA ALA A 96 1.14 -21.62 11.73
C ALA A 96 1.88 -20.46 11.01
N SER A 97 1.91 -19.23 11.51
CA SER A 97 2.88 -18.22 11.04
C SER A 97 3.12 -17.16 12.12
N GLY A 98 4.34 -17.11 12.67
CA GLY A 98 4.66 -16.41 13.91
C GLY A 98 4.57 -14.87 13.90
N PHE A 99 3.98 -14.25 12.87
CA PHE A 99 3.85 -12.79 12.79
C PHE A 99 2.47 -12.34 12.28
N PRO A 100 1.82 -11.39 12.96
CA PRO A 100 0.65 -10.73 12.40
C PRO A 100 1.04 -9.92 11.15
N VAL A 101 0.20 -9.96 10.12
CA VAL A 101 0.38 -9.22 8.86
C VAL A 101 -0.54 -8.01 8.85
N LEU A 102 -0.01 -6.84 8.46
CA LEU A 102 -0.77 -5.61 8.28
C LEU A 102 -0.82 -5.24 6.79
N ASP A 103 -2.02 -5.25 6.22
CA ASP A 103 -2.31 -4.73 4.89
C ASP A 103 -2.63 -3.24 4.99
N PHE A 104 -1.59 -2.39 4.89
CA PHE A 104 -1.70 -0.94 5.00
C PHE A 104 -2.16 -0.32 3.67
N GLY A 105 -3.24 0.47 3.72
CA GLY A 105 -3.90 1.02 2.53
C GLY A 105 -4.80 -0.01 1.84
N CYS A 106 -5.43 -0.90 2.60
CA CYS A 106 -6.27 -1.99 2.08
C CYS A 106 -7.54 -1.50 1.36
N GLY A 107 -7.87 -0.20 1.43
CA GLY A 107 -9.03 0.38 0.79
C GLY A 107 -10.34 -0.11 1.40
N PRO A 108 -11.48 0.03 0.70
CA PRO A 108 -12.80 -0.35 1.22
C PRO A 108 -13.04 -1.86 1.30
N VAL A 109 -12.23 -2.66 0.59
CA VAL A 109 -12.40 -4.11 0.48
C VAL A 109 -11.02 -4.76 0.65
N PRO A 110 -10.67 -5.27 1.85
CA PRO A 110 -9.33 -5.74 2.19
C PRO A 110 -9.10 -7.18 1.67
N VAL A 111 -9.08 -7.34 0.34
CA VAL A 111 -9.02 -8.66 -0.31
C VAL A 111 -7.73 -9.41 0.03
N LEU A 112 -6.58 -8.75 0.06
CA LEU A 112 -5.31 -9.39 0.39
C LEU A 112 -5.31 -9.93 1.83
N ALA A 113 -5.77 -9.12 2.81
CA ALA A 113 -5.90 -9.59 4.18
C ALA A 113 -6.86 -10.79 4.31
N ALA A 114 -7.97 -10.80 3.56
CA ALA A 114 -8.89 -11.95 3.53
C ALA A 114 -8.22 -13.21 2.96
N LEU A 115 -7.53 -13.10 1.82
CA LEU A 115 -6.80 -14.21 1.19
C LEU A 115 -5.72 -14.78 2.12
N LEU A 116 -4.98 -13.92 2.83
CA LEU A 116 -3.97 -14.35 3.79
C LEU A 116 -4.60 -15.09 4.98
N ARG A 117 -5.77 -14.67 5.48
CA ARG A 117 -6.51 -15.41 6.52
C ARG A 117 -6.99 -16.77 6.03
N GLU A 118 -7.48 -16.87 4.79
CA GLU A 118 -7.86 -18.15 4.16
C GLU A 118 -6.66 -19.13 4.13
N GLN A 119 -5.44 -18.60 4.05
CA GLN A 119 -4.19 -19.36 4.10
C GLN A 119 -3.63 -19.57 5.53
N GLY A 120 -4.37 -19.16 6.56
CA GLY A 120 -4.02 -19.38 7.97
C GLY A 120 -3.14 -18.30 8.61
N TRP A 121 -2.91 -17.16 7.94
CA TRP A 121 -2.15 -16.05 8.52
C TRP A 121 -3.02 -15.17 9.41
N ALA A 122 -2.43 -14.65 10.48
CA ALA A 122 -3.04 -13.59 11.30
C ALA A 122 -2.94 -12.24 10.58
N ALA A 123 -3.80 -11.97 9.60
CA ALA A 123 -3.76 -10.72 8.82
C ALA A 123 -4.85 -9.72 9.22
N SER A 124 -4.52 -8.42 9.20
CA SER A 124 -5.43 -7.29 9.46
C SER A 124 -5.26 -6.22 8.38
N GLY A 125 -6.34 -5.55 8.02
CA GLY A 125 -6.29 -4.40 7.11
C GLY A 125 -6.32 -3.10 7.91
N LEU A 126 -5.55 -2.11 7.47
CA LEU A 126 -5.54 -0.75 8.05
C LEU A 126 -5.58 0.25 6.91
N ASP A 127 -6.59 1.11 6.90
CA ASP A 127 -6.74 2.18 5.92
C ASP A 127 -7.34 3.41 6.62
N PRO A 128 -6.67 4.58 6.57
CA PRO A 128 -7.15 5.77 7.28
C PRO A 128 -8.58 6.22 6.91
N LEU A 129 -9.10 5.83 5.75
CA LEU A 129 -10.44 6.20 5.29
C LEU A 129 -11.48 5.10 5.53
N PHE A 130 -11.07 3.82 5.52
CA PHE A 130 -11.99 2.68 5.49
C PHE A 130 -11.86 1.72 6.67
N PHE A 131 -10.67 1.61 7.25
CA PHE A 131 -10.33 0.75 8.39
C PHE A 131 -9.34 1.48 9.30
N PRO A 132 -9.75 2.51 10.05
CA PRO A 132 -8.82 3.41 10.76
C PRO A 132 -8.18 2.81 12.01
N ASP A 133 -8.65 1.65 12.48
CA ASP A 133 -8.27 0.99 13.74
C ASP A 133 -7.79 -0.45 13.50
#